data_AF-A0A5N6I8X5-F1
#
_entry.id   AF-A0A5N6I8X5-F1
#
_cell.length_a   1.000
_cell.length_b   1.000
_cell.length_c   1.000
_cell.angle_alpha   90.00
_cell.angle_beta   90.00
_cell.angle_gamma   90.00
#
_symmetry.space_group_name_H-M   'P 1'
#
loop_
_entity.id
_entity.type
_entity.pdbx_description
1 polymer ?
#
loop_
_entity_poly.entity_id
_entity_poly.type
_entity_poly.pdbx_seq_one_letter_code
_entity_poly.pdbx_strand_id
1 'polypeptide(L)'
;MISDGTAMTTSGSPHDVGYVRAISRQLLLGLDFLHQSGIVHCDLQPANMMFSVTGTTNIQDFLQPPEFSPVKWLEGTIKDDSPPKYLMPTQRRRGLLDNANWATLVVSIGDLGGAQWIGDCDEKPVTPLGLRAPELVQQDIWDAGIDIWCLGCSVC
;
A
#
# COMPACT_ATOMS: atom_id res chain seq x y z
N MET A 1 6.96 -18.86 10.73
CA MET A 1 6.27 -19.18 9.47
C MET A 1 7.05 -18.47 8.38
N ILE A 2 7.96 -19.16 7.69
CA ILE A 2 8.75 -18.59 6.61
C ILE A 2 7.90 -18.76 5.36
N SER A 3 7.35 -17.68 4.80
CA SER A 3 6.70 -17.76 3.49
C SER A 3 7.78 -18.01 2.45
N ASP A 4 7.67 -19.13 1.76
CA ASP A 4 8.52 -19.67 0.69
C ASP A 4 8.54 -18.85 -0.60
N GLY A 5 8.13 -17.58 -0.56
CA GLY A 5 8.13 -16.67 -1.71
C GLY A 5 7.14 -17.06 -2.82
N THR A 6 6.47 -18.21 -2.75
CA THR A 6 5.48 -18.64 -3.75
C THR A 6 4.23 -17.76 -3.74
N ALA A 7 3.89 -17.15 -2.60
CA ALA A 7 2.85 -16.11 -2.50
C ALA A 7 3.20 -14.79 -3.22
N MET A 8 4.47 -14.60 -3.62
CA MET A 8 4.96 -13.47 -4.45
C MET A 8 5.06 -13.84 -5.95
N THR A 9 4.45 -14.94 -6.40
CA THR A 9 4.18 -15.10 -7.83
C THR A 9 2.88 -14.38 -8.16
N THR A 10 2.99 -13.29 -8.93
CA THR A 10 1.88 -12.50 -9.47
C THR A 10 1.02 -13.38 -10.37
N SER A 11 0.04 -14.07 -9.79
CA SER A 11 -1.01 -14.82 -10.48
C SER A 11 -2.13 -13.89 -10.98
N GLY A 12 -1.74 -12.77 -11.60
CA GLY A 12 -2.66 -11.74 -12.10
C GLY A 12 -2.50 -11.56 -13.60
N SER A 13 -3.62 -11.42 -14.30
CA SER A 13 -3.60 -10.92 -15.68
C SER A 13 -3.22 -9.43 -15.66
N PRO A 14 -2.39 -8.95 -16.60
CA PRO A 14 -2.12 -7.53 -16.74
C PRO A 14 -3.42 -6.73 -16.90
N HIS A 15 -3.48 -5.56 -16.26
CA HIS A 15 -4.62 -4.66 -16.41
C HIS A 15 -4.63 -3.97 -17.78
N ASP A 16 -5.81 -3.57 -18.23
CA ASP A 16 -5.98 -2.80 -19.46
C ASP A 16 -5.18 -1.47 -19.40
N VAL A 17 -4.63 -1.04 -20.54
CA VAL A 17 -3.82 0.19 -20.64
C VAL A 17 -4.63 1.42 -20.22
N GLY A 18 -5.94 1.44 -20.48
CA GLY A 18 -6.85 2.49 -20.02
C GLY A 18 -6.95 2.54 -18.49
N TYR A 19 -7.06 1.38 -17.85
CA TYR A 19 -7.02 1.26 -16.39
C TYR A 19 -5.69 1.80 -15.83
N VAL A 20 -4.55 1.30 -16.34
CA VAL A 20 -3.23 1.70 -15.83
C VAL A 20 -3.04 3.20 -15.97
N ARG A 21 -3.41 3.78 -17.12
CA ARG A 21 -3.35 5.23 -17.35
C ARG A 21 -4.23 6.01 -16.38
N ALA A 22 -5.47 5.58 -16.15
CA ALA A 22 -6.42 6.27 -15.30
C ALA A 22 -6.00 6.27 -13.83
N ILE A 23 -5.52 5.13 -13.32
CA ILE A 23 -5.05 4.96 -11.94
C ILE A 23 -3.72 5.70 -11.73
N SER A 24 -2.76 5.56 -12.65
CA SER A 24 -1.47 6.26 -12.56
C SER A 24 -1.65 7.77 -12.50
N ARG A 25 -2.58 8.34 -13.29
CA ARG A 25 -2.85 9.78 -13.27
C ARG A 25 -3.30 10.24 -11.88
N GLN A 26 -4.20 9.50 -11.24
CA GLN A 26 -4.70 9.85 -9.91
C GLN A 26 -3.62 9.74 -8.83
N LEU A 27 -2.80 8.68 -8.89
CA LEU A 27 -1.66 8.50 -7.99
C LEU A 27 -0.62 9.62 -8.16
N LEU A 28 -0.30 10.00 -9.40
CA LEU A 28 0.61 11.12 -9.68
C LEU A 28 0.08 12.45 -9.13
N LEU A 29 -1.23 12.73 -9.24
CA LEU A 29 -1.83 13.92 -8.64
C LEU A 29 -1.76 13.89 -7.10
N GLY A 30 -1.93 12.71 -6.49
CA GLY A 30 -1.77 12.55 -5.05
C GLY A 30 -0.32 12.76 -4.59
N LEU A 31 0.65 12.19 -5.31
CA LEU A 31 2.07 12.39 -5.02
C LEU A 31 2.49 13.84 -5.22
N ASP A 32 2.07 14.49 -6.32
CA ASP A 32 2.34 15.90 -6.58
C ASP A 32 1.86 16.78 -5.41
N PHE A 33 0.65 16.51 -4.90
CA PHE A 33 0.14 17.20 -3.71
C PHE A 33 1.00 16.95 -2.45
N LEU A 34 1.40 15.71 -2.18
CA LEU A 34 2.26 15.39 -1.03
C LEU A 34 3.62 16.08 -1.15
N HIS A 35 4.26 15.99 -2.31
CA HIS A 35 5.58 16.56 -2.58
C HIS A 35 5.56 18.09 -2.49
N GLN A 36 4.52 18.75 -3.03
CA GLN A 36 4.32 20.20 -2.85
C GLN A 36 4.06 20.59 -1.40
N SER A 37 3.49 19.69 -0.60
CA SER A 37 3.30 19.89 0.84
C SER A 37 4.55 19.58 1.66
N GLY A 38 5.67 19.24 1.02
CA GLY A 38 6.92 18.91 1.70
C GLY A 38 6.95 17.50 2.28
N ILE A 39 6.10 16.58 1.81
CA ILE A 39 5.99 15.22 2.35
C ILE A 39 6.48 14.21 1.32
N VAL A 40 7.39 13.32 1.71
CA VAL A 40 7.77 12.10 0.97
C VAL A 40 7.07 10.91 1.62
N HIS A 41 6.38 10.09 0.83
CA HIS A 41 5.58 8.98 1.35
C HIS A 41 6.44 7.86 1.94
N CYS A 42 7.58 7.54 1.30
CA CYS A 42 8.58 6.57 1.72
C CYS A 42 8.11 5.10 1.75
N ASP A 43 6.82 4.81 1.87
CA ASP A 43 6.24 3.45 1.83
C ASP A 43 5.18 3.27 0.72
N LEU A 44 5.42 3.84 -0.47
CA LEU A 44 4.42 3.73 -1.55
C LEU A 44 4.42 2.32 -2.14
N GLN A 45 3.32 1.58 -1.95
CA GLN A 45 3.14 0.21 -2.44
C GLN A 45 1.66 -0.10 -2.67
N PRO A 46 1.31 -1.16 -3.44
CA PRO A 46 -0.10 -1.48 -3.73
C PRO A 46 -0.98 -1.67 -2.49
N ALA A 47 -0.42 -2.12 -1.36
CA ALA A 47 -1.16 -2.26 -0.11
C ALA A 47 -1.69 -0.93 0.46
N ASN A 48 -1.00 0.17 0.11
CA ASN A 48 -1.24 1.56 0.54
C ASN A 48 -1.99 2.38 -0.52
N MET A 49 -2.42 1.75 -1.61
CA MET A 49 -3.30 2.35 -2.62
C MET A 49 -4.75 1.93 -2.35
N MET A 50 -5.59 2.88 -1.94
CA MET A 50 -6.97 2.62 -1.54
C MET A 50 -7.90 2.89 -2.71
N PHE A 51 -8.70 1.90 -3.11
CA PHE A 51 -9.66 2.02 -4.20
C PHE A 51 -11.09 2.18 -3.69
N SER A 52 -11.86 3.01 -4.38
CA SER A 52 -13.29 3.20 -4.19
C SER A 52 -13.99 3.42 -5.54
N VAL A 53 -15.32 3.39 -5.58
CA VAL A 53 -16.12 3.65 -6.78
C VAL A 53 -16.86 4.98 -6.62
N THR A 54 -16.87 5.82 -7.66
CA THR A 54 -17.65 7.06 -7.67
C THR A 54 -19.13 6.73 -7.48
N GLY A 55 -19.78 7.37 -6.51
CA GLY A 55 -21.21 7.21 -6.27
C GLY A 55 -21.60 6.00 -5.41
N THR A 56 -20.67 5.12 -5.01
CA THR A 56 -20.94 4.18 -3.90
C THR A 56 -20.89 4.93 -2.58
N THR A 57 -22.07 5.33 -2.10
CA THR A 57 -22.24 6.00 -0.80
C THR A 57 -22.49 5.04 0.36
N ASN A 58 -22.80 3.77 0.06
CA ASN A 58 -23.14 2.79 1.10
C ASN A 58 -21.94 1.90 1.49
N ILE A 59 -21.13 2.42 2.40
CA ILE A 59 -20.04 1.67 3.05
C ILE A 59 -20.56 0.34 3.66
N GLN A 60 -21.83 0.25 4.06
CA GLN A 60 -22.40 -0.94 4.68
C GLN A 60 -22.42 -2.15 3.73
N ASP A 61 -22.46 -1.93 2.41
CA ASP A 61 -22.41 -3.02 1.42
C ASP A 61 -21.02 -3.69 1.38
N PHE A 62 -20.00 -2.98 1.88
CA PHE A 62 -18.61 -3.44 1.95
C PHE A 62 -18.20 -3.90 3.35
N LEU A 63 -18.93 -3.52 4.38
CA LEU A 63 -18.65 -3.91 5.76
C LEU A 63 -19.32 -5.24 6.10
N GLN A 64 -18.57 -6.09 6.79
CA GLN A 64 -19.09 -7.31 7.40
C GLN A 64 -18.89 -7.20 8.91
N PRO A 65 -19.73 -7.85 9.74
CA PRO A 65 -19.45 -7.95 11.15
C PRO A 65 -18.00 -8.43 11.38
N PRO A 66 -17.22 -7.77 12.26
CA PRO A 66 -15.85 -8.16 12.53
C PRO A 66 -15.78 -9.60 13.05
N GLU A 67 -14.93 -10.40 12.42
CA GLU A 67 -14.56 -11.71 12.94
C GLU A 67 -13.37 -11.55 13.88
N PHE A 68 -13.46 -12.14 15.07
CA PHE A 68 -12.40 -12.07 16.08
C PHE A 68 -11.81 -13.44 16.29
N SER A 69 -10.49 -13.55 16.17
CA SER A 69 -9.74 -14.77 16.45
C SER A 69 -8.86 -14.54 17.68
N PRO A 70 -8.92 -15.38 18.73
CA PRO A 70 -8.06 -15.21 19.90
C PRO A 70 -6.58 -15.40 19.51
N VAL A 71 -5.70 -14.59 20.10
CA VAL A 71 -4.25 -14.76 19.89
C VAL A 71 -3.80 -16.10 20.46
N LYS A 72 -3.17 -16.92 19.62
CA LYS A 72 -2.52 -18.17 20.01
C LYS A 72 -1.02 -17.95 20.05
N TRP A 73 -0.43 -18.17 21.22
CA TRP A 73 1.02 -18.15 21.41
C TRP A 73 1.65 -19.40 20.79
N LEU A 74 2.75 -19.23 20.07
CA LEU A 74 3.56 -20.35 19.59
C LEU A 74 4.24 -21.04 20.77
N GLU A 75 4.41 -22.37 20.70
CA GLU A 75 5.15 -23.12 21.72
C GLU A 75 6.56 -22.54 21.90
N GLY A 76 6.97 -22.34 23.15
CA GLY A 76 8.26 -21.73 23.51
C GLY A 76 8.28 -20.20 23.56
N THR A 77 7.17 -19.52 23.28
CA THR A 77 7.09 -18.05 23.39
C THR A 77 6.75 -17.61 24.81
N ILE A 78 7.49 -16.62 25.33
CA ILE A 78 7.17 -15.97 26.62
C ILE A 78 5.88 -15.17 26.44
N LYS A 79 4.87 -15.47 27.26
CA LYS A 79 3.61 -14.74 27.26
C LYS A 79 3.79 -13.44 28.04
N ASP A 80 3.47 -12.32 27.40
CA ASP A 80 3.37 -11.01 28.03
C ASP A 80 2.05 -10.32 27.63
N ASP A 81 1.84 -9.10 28.12
CA ASP A 81 0.64 -8.30 27.82
C ASP A 81 0.82 -7.40 26.58
N SER A 82 1.87 -7.65 25.77
CA SER A 82 2.16 -6.84 24.59
C SER A 82 1.21 -7.09 23.40
N PRO A 83 0.70 -8.31 23.11
CA PRO A 83 -0.19 -8.51 21.98
C PRO A 83 -1.65 -8.19 22.30
N PRO A 84 -2.46 -7.82 21.28
CA PRO A 84 -3.89 -7.62 21.46
C PRO A 84 -4.60 -8.91 21.87
N LYS A 85 -5.74 -8.81 22.55
CA LYS A 85 -6.53 -9.98 22.98
C LYS A 85 -7.05 -10.83 21.81
N TYR A 86 -7.30 -10.17 20.68
CA TYR A 86 -7.86 -10.79 19.47
C TYR A 86 -7.17 -10.23 18.23
N LEU A 87 -7.04 -11.08 17.22
CA LEU A 87 -6.73 -10.71 15.85
C LEU A 87 -8.03 -10.53 15.08
N MET A 88 -8.04 -9.55 14.17
CA MET A 88 -9.11 -9.37 13.20
C MET A 88 -8.54 -9.68 11.82
N PRO A 89 -9.01 -10.73 11.11
CA PRO A 89 -8.56 -11.01 9.75
C PRO A 89 -9.00 -9.88 8.81
N THR A 90 -8.28 -9.73 7.70
CA THR A 90 -8.62 -8.72 6.69
C THR A 90 -10.03 -8.98 6.14
N GLN A 91 -10.87 -7.95 6.16
CA GLN A 91 -12.21 -8.00 5.59
C GLN A 91 -12.24 -7.61 4.11
N ARG A 92 -11.06 -7.41 3.48
CA ARG A 92 -10.96 -7.07 2.06
C ARG A 92 -11.54 -8.22 1.22
N ARG A 93 -12.62 -7.95 0.49
CA ARG A 93 -13.18 -8.89 -0.48
C ARG A 93 -12.31 -8.90 -1.74
N ARG A 94 -11.51 -9.95 -1.90
CA ARG A 94 -10.76 -10.16 -3.15
C ARG A 94 -11.75 -10.26 -4.31
N GLY A 95 -11.46 -9.57 -5.41
CA GLY A 95 -12.27 -9.60 -6.63
C GLY A 95 -13.48 -8.65 -6.65
N LEU A 96 -13.69 -7.88 -5.59
CA LEU A 96 -14.83 -6.97 -5.46
C LEU A 96 -14.90 -5.91 -6.58
N LEU A 97 -13.74 -5.48 -7.06
CA LEU A 97 -13.61 -4.44 -8.09
C LEU A 97 -13.21 -5.00 -9.46
N ASP A 98 -13.12 -6.33 -9.63
CA ASP A 98 -12.63 -6.94 -10.88
C ASP A 98 -13.48 -6.57 -12.09
N ASN A 99 -14.79 -6.38 -11.88
CA ASN A 99 -15.74 -5.98 -12.92
C ASN A 99 -16.10 -4.48 -12.86
N ALA A 100 -15.46 -3.71 -11.98
CA ALA A 100 -15.75 -2.29 -11.87
C ALA A 100 -15.28 -1.55 -13.13
N ASN A 101 -16.08 -0.61 -13.61
CA ASN A 101 -15.64 0.27 -14.68
C ASN A 101 -14.50 1.16 -14.17
N TRP A 102 -13.32 1.06 -14.77
CA TRP A 102 -12.15 1.83 -14.35
C TRP A 102 -12.35 3.35 -14.44
N ALA A 103 -13.27 3.82 -15.28
CA ALA A 103 -13.64 5.23 -15.34
C ALA A 103 -14.36 5.73 -14.08
N THR A 104 -14.89 4.81 -13.27
CA THR A 104 -15.57 5.09 -12.00
C THR A 104 -14.69 4.83 -10.79
N LEU A 105 -13.48 4.31 -10.97
CA LEU A 105 -12.57 4.03 -9.87
C LEU A 105 -11.85 5.30 -9.41
N VAL A 106 -11.89 5.52 -8.09
CA VAL A 106 -11.12 6.55 -7.41
C VAL A 106 -10.05 5.87 -6.58
N VAL A 107 -8.79 6.27 -6.77
CA VAL A 107 -7.66 5.79 -5.98
C VAL A 107 -7.11 6.91 -5.12
N SER A 108 -6.82 6.59 -3.86
CA SER A 108 -6.20 7.50 -2.89
C SER A 108 -4.94 6.85 -2.31
N ILE A 109 -3.92 7.68 -2.06
CA ILE A 109 -2.72 7.27 -1.32
C ILE A 109 -3.07 7.28 0.17
N GLY A 110 -2.78 6.18 0.86
CA GLY A 110 -3.00 6.02 2.30
C GLY A 110 -1.73 5.58 3.01
N ASP A 111 -1.82 5.52 4.34
CA ASP A 111 -0.72 5.12 5.24
C ASP A 111 0.55 5.99 5.17
N LEU A 112 0.47 7.16 5.82
CA LEU A 112 1.60 8.08 6.00
C LEU A 112 2.41 7.79 7.27
N GLY A 113 2.27 6.60 7.88
CA GLY A 113 2.95 6.28 9.14
C GLY A 113 4.48 6.26 9.03
N GLY A 114 5.02 6.02 7.83
CA GLY A 114 6.44 6.06 7.52
C GLY A 114 6.88 7.27 6.69
N ALA A 115 6.00 8.25 6.48
CA ALA A 115 6.29 9.42 5.66
C ALA A 115 7.30 10.35 6.36
N GLN A 116 8.09 11.07 5.56
CA GLN A 116 9.11 12.00 6.04
C GLN A 116 8.97 13.38 5.39
N TRP A 117 9.49 14.41 6.05
CA TRP A 117 9.49 15.78 5.51
C TRP A 117 10.67 15.99 4.56
N ILE A 118 10.43 16.71 3.47
CA ILE A 118 11.47 17.18 2.54
C ILE A 118 12.39 18.13 3.32
N GLY A 119 13.62 17.68 3.59
CA GLY A 119 14.61 18.39 4.40
C GLY A 119 15.03 17.66 5.67
N ASP A 120 14.22 16.72 6.15
CA ASP A 120 14.52 15.86 7.31
C ASP A 120 14.76 14.40 6.87
N CYS A 121 15.23 14.20 5.64
CA CYS A 121 15.48 12.90 5.00
C CYS A 121 16.76 12.19 5.50
N ASP A 122 17.09 12.34 6.79
CA ASP A 122 18.29 11.77 7.41
C ASP A 122 18.07 10.31 7.84
N GLU A 123 16.82 9.93 8.11
CA GLU A 123 16.47 8.56 8.47
C GLU A 123 16.24 7.72 7.23
N LYS A 124 16.75 6.49 7.24
CA LYS A 124 16.54 5.56 6.14
C LYS A 124 15.04 5.31 5.94
N PRO A 125 14.49 5.55 4.74
CA PRO A 125 13.07 5.40 4.50
C PRO A 125 12.66 3.94 4.62
N VAL A 126 11.41 3.73 5.02
CA VAL A 126 10.81 2.40 5.23
C VAL A 126 10.48 1.67 3.93
N THR A 127 10.92 2.20 2.78
CA THR A 127 10.63 1.68 1.45
C THR A 127 10.91 0.17 1.35
N PRO A 128 9.92 -0.63 0.90
CA PRO A 128 10.06 -2.07 0.75
C PRO A 128 11.23 -2.43 -0.16
N LEU A 129 12.00 -3.46 0.20
CA LEU A 129 13.22 -3.87 -0.51
C LEU A 129 13.03 -4.03 -2.03
N GLY A 130 11.91 -4.62 -2.45
CA GLY A 130 11.61 -4.86 -3.87
C GLY A 130 11.20 -3.61 -4.67
N LEU A 131 10.96 -2.48 -4.01
CA LEU A 131 10.50 -1.22 -4.62
C LEU A 131 11.51 -0.08 -4.44
N ARG A 132 12.70 -0.36 -3.89
CA ARG A 132 13.69 0.69 -3.65
C ARG A 132 14.26 1.24 -4.94
N ALA A 133 14.30 2.56 -5.01
CA ALA A 133 15.02 3.31 -6.02
C ALA A 133 16.54 3.02 -5.95
N PRO A 134 17.27 3.14 -7.07
CA PRO A 134 18.68 2.80 -7.13
C PRO A 134 19.53 3.60 -6.13
N GLU A 135 19.19 4.85 -5.84
CA GLU A 135 19.82 5.71 -4.84
C GLU A 135 19.66 5.15 -3.42
N LEU A 136 18.48 4.59 -3.08
CA LEU A 136 18.26 3.93 -1.78
C LEU A 136 19.02 2.62 -1.63
N VAL A 137 19.22 1.90 -2.73
CA VAL A 137 20.03 0.66 -2.74
C VAL A 137 21.51 1.00 -2.55
N GLN A 138 21.99 2.07 -3.19
CA GLN A 138 23.37 2.53 -3.11
C GLN A 138 23.69 3.30 -1.82
N GLN A 139 22.69 3.61 -1.00
CA GLN A 139 22.82 4.45 0.20
C GLN A 139 23.27 5.87 -0.14
N ASP A 140 22.88 6.35 -1.32
CA ASP A 140 23.08 7.72 -1.75
C ASP A 140 22.03 8.64 -1.10
N ILE A 141 22.20 9.94 -1.32
CA ILE A 141 21.22 10.96 -0.97
C ILE A 141 19.94 10.67 -1.76
N TRP A 142 18.80 10.74 -1.09
CA TRP A 142 17.49 10.46 -1.66
C TRP A 142 16.55 11.64 -1.41
N ASP A 143 15.50 11.73 -2.23
CA ASP A 143 14.48 12.76 -2.14
C ASP A 143 13.10 12.19 -2.50
N ALA A 144 12.12 13.07 -2.76
CA ALA A 144 10.77 12.69 -3.17
C ALA A 144 10.71 11.79 -4.42
N GLY A 145 11.78 11.72 -5.21
CA GLY A 145 11.92 10.87 -6.40
C GLY A 145 11.78 9.37 -6.09
N ILE A 146 12.05 8.93 -4.86
CA ILE A 146 11.88 7.53 -4.47
C ILE A 146 10.41 7.08 -4.59
N ASP A 147 9.45 7.97 -4.35
CA ASP A 147 8.03 7.66 -4.49
C ASP A 147 7.63 7.49 -5.96
N ILE A 148 8.24 8.29 -6.85
CA ILE A 148 8.03 8.20 -8.30
C ILE A 148 8.57 6.87 -8.83
N TRP A 149 9.74 6.44 -8.33
CA TRP A 149 10.28 5.12 -8.63
C TRP A 149 9.34 4.00 -8.16
N CYS A 150 8.88 4.06 -6.91
CA CYS A 150 7.94 3.08 -6.34
C CYS A 150 6.64 3.00 -7.17
N LEU A 151 6.12 4.14 -7.60
CA LEU A 151 4.95 4.19 -8.48
C LEU A 151 5.26 3.51 -9.81
N GLY A 152 6.41 3.81 -10.42
CA GLY A 152 6.88 3.17 -11.66
C GLY A 152 6.91 1.64 -11.55
N CYS A 153 7.51 1.11 -10.48
CA CYS A 153 7.52 -0.32 -10.20
C CYS A 153 6.12 -0.92 -9.99
N SER A 154 5.17 -0.15 -9.46
CA SER A 154 3.81 -0.62 -9.16
C SER A 154 2.89 -0.68 -10.39
N VAL A 155 3.24 0.02 -11.48
CA VAL A 155 2.42 0.10 -12.70
C VAL A 155 3.01 -0.66 -13.90
N CYS A 156 4.22 -1.22 -13.75
CA CYS A 156 4.89 -2.05 -14.77
C CYS A 156 4.41 -3.50 -14.78
#